data_AF-A0A7X8D983-F1
#
_entry.id   AF-A0A7X8D983-F1
#
_cell.length_a   1.000
_cell.length_b   1.000
_cell.length_c   1.000
_cell.angle_alpha   90.00
_cell.angle_beta   90.00
_cell.angle_gamma   90.00
#
_symmetry.space_group_name_H-M   'P 1'
#
loop_
_entity.id
_entity.type
_entity.pdbx_description
1 polymer ?
#
loop_
_entity_poly.entity_id
_entity_poly.type
_entity_poly.pdbx_seq_one_letter_code
_entity_poly.pdbx_strand_id
1 'polypeptide(L)'
;MKKHHIVIALLFLSLICGVALSATNKLEISSEQKLSAQFKAFRDYLDNLPTEQRQAWLEELQYIISDAALSLQETADKSSETMVWIPKSGKKYHSTSTCSNMKNPSCVTLSEAKSRGFTPCKKCSPPK
;
A
#
# COMPACT_ATOMS: atom_id res chain seq x y z
N MET A 1 49.43 -19.75 -45.44
CA MET A 1 48.28 -20.44 -44.82
C MET A 1 48.26 -20.38 -43.30
N LYS A 2 49.38 -20.56 -42.58
CA LYS A 2 49.40 -20.61 -41.09
C LYS A 2 49.00 -19.31 -40.37
N LYS A 3 49.28 -18.13 -40.95
CA LYS A 3 48.96 -16.82 -40.33
C LYS A 3 47.46 -16.49 -40.32
N HIS A 4 46.71 -16.94 -41.33
CA HIS A 4 45.24 -16.75 -41.39
C HIS A 4 44.50 -17.62 -40.37
N HIS A 5 44.97 -18.85 -40.12
CA HIS A 5 44.37 -19.72 -39.11
C HIS A 5 44.57 -19.19 -37.68
N ILE A 6 45.70 -18.52 -37.40
CA ILE A 6 45.96 -17.91 -36.09
C ILE A 6 45.05 -16.71 -35.84
N VAL A 7 44.83 -15.86 -36.84
CA VAL A 7 43.94 -14.68 -36.71
C VAL A 7 42.47 -15.10 -36.58
N ILE A 8 42.04 -16.13 -37.32
CA ILE A 8 40.68 -16.68 -37.20
C ILE A 8 40.49 -17.32 -35.83
N ALA A 9 41.47 -18.09 -35.33
CA ALA A 9 41.39 -18.68 -33.99
C ALA A 9 41.28 -17.61 -32.88
N LEU A 10 41.97 -16.47 -33.00
CA LEU A 10 41.87 -15.38 -32.03
C LEU A 10 40.53 -14.62 -32.10
N LEU A 11 39.97 -14.44 -33.29
CA LEU A 11 38.65 -13.81 -33.48
C LEU A 11 37.51 -14.71 -32.97
N PHE A 12 37.62 -16.04 -33.13
CA PHE A 12 36.66 -16.98 -32.53
C PHE A 12 36.84 -17.12 -31.00
N LEU A 13 38.06 -17.00 -30.48
CA LEU A 13 38.33 -17.00 -29.03
C LEU A 13 37.71 -15.76 -28.34
N SER A 14 37.66 -14.60 -29.03
CA SER A 14 36.97 -13.41 -28.52
C SER A 14 35.43 -13.50 -28.59
N LEU A 15 34.86 -14.38 -29.41
CA LEU A 15 33.41 -14.53 -29.56
C LEU A 15 32.79 -15.46 -28.50
N ILE A 16 33.60 -16.24 -27.76
CA ILE A 16 33.12 -17.24 -26.79
C ILE A 16 33.32 -16.77 -25.33
N CYS A 17 34.03 -15.67 -25.08
CA CYS A 17 34.18 -15.08 -23.73
C CYS A 17 33.06 -14.11 -23.33
N GLY A 18 31.96 -14.05 -24.07
CA GLY A 18 30.76 -13.28 -23.72
C GLY A 18 29.79 -14.03 -22.79
N VAL A 19 30.26 -14.92 -21.92
CA VAL A 19 29.43 -15.39 -20.81
C VAL A 19 29.35 -14.27 -19.79
N ALA A 20 28.33 -13.43 -19.94
CA ALA A 20 27.86 -12.59 -18.84
C ALA A 20 27.50 -13.55 -17.69
N LEU A 21 28.40 -13.68 -16.72
CA LEU A 21 28.06 -14.19 -15.39
C LEU A 21 27.02 -13.20 -14.85
N SER A 22 25.74 -13.46 -15.07
CA SER A 22 24.69 -12.82 -14.29
C SER A 22 24.90 -13.31 -12.86
N ALA A 23 25.48 -12.47 -12.00
CA ALA A 23 25.55 -12.74 -10.58
C ALA A 23 24.12 -13.04 -10.12
N THR A 24 23.85 -14.31 -9.82
CA THR A 24 22.57 -14.71 -9.26
C THR A 24 22.57 -14.22 -7.81
N ASN A 25 22.28 -12.94 -7.60
CA ASN A 25 22.03 -12.40 -6.28
C ASN A 25 20.86 -13.20 -5.69
N LYS A 26 21.14 -14.05 -4.72
CA LYS A 26 20.14 -14.92 -4.09
C LYS A 26 19.55 -14.18 -2.90
N LEU A 27 18.24 -13.95 -2.92
CA LEU A 27 17.50 -13.42 -1.80
C LEU A 27 17.00 -14.58 -0.93
N GLU A 28 17.46 -14.66 0.32
CA GLU A 28 16.91 -15.58 1.32
C GLU A 28 16.07 -14.79 2.33
N ILE A 29 14.77 -15.05 2.37
CA ILE A 29 13.85 -14.50 3.37
C ILE A 29 13.35 -15.68 4.21
N SER A 30 13.55 -15.60 5.53
CA SER A 30 13.02 -16.57 6.48
C SER A 30 11.98 -15.92 7.38
N SER A 31 10.88 -16.63 7.63
CA SER A 31 9.82 -16.21 8.56
C SER A 31 10.29 -16.09 10.00
N GLU A 32 11.42 -16.70 10.35
CA GLU A 32 12.04 -16.61 11.68
C GLU A 32 12.75 -15.27 11.90
N GLN A 33 13.08 -14.54 10.84
CA GLN A 33 13.73 -13.24 10.95
C GLN A 33 12.74 -12.14 11.26
N LYS A 34 13.19 -11.11 11.99
CA LYS A 34 12.39 -9.90 12.22
C LYS A 34 12.00 -9.28 10.88
N LEU A 35 10.76 -8.82 10.76
CA LEU A 35 10.24 -8.19 9.55
C LEU A 35 11.12 -7.04 9.04
N SER A 36 11.71 -6.24 9.94
CA SER A 36 12.65 -5.18 9.57
C SER A 36 13.93 -5.71 8.90
N ALA A 37 14.42 -6.89 9.33
CA ALA A 37 15.57 -7.54 8.72
C ALA A 37 15.21 -8.10 7.33
N GLN A 38 14.01 -8.66 7.18
CA GLN A 38 13.49 -9.11 5.88
C GLN A 38 13.40 -7.94 4.88
N PHE A 39 12.87 -6.79 5.31
CA PHE A 39 12.81 -5.58 4.47
C PHE A 39 14.20 -5.04 4.11
N LYS A 40 15.13 -5.06 5.05
CA LYS A 40 16.51 -4.65 4.78
C LYS A 40 17.16 -5.57 3.73
N ALA A 41 17.01 -6.89 3.88
CA ALA A 41 17.55 -7.86 2.93
C ALA A 41 16.97 -7.66 1.52
N PHE A 42 15.67 -7.39 1.41
CA PHE A 42 15.04 -7.09 0.12
C PHE A 42 15.57 -5.79 -0.51
N ARG A 43 15.75 -4.72 0.28
CA ARG A 43 16.33 -3.46 -0.21
C ARG A 43 17.76 -3.66 -0.71
N ASP A 44 18.58 -4.32 0.09
CA ASP A 44 19.97 -4.61 -0.27
C ASP A 44 20.02 -5.46 -1.57
N TYR A 45 19.08 -6.39 -1.75
CA TYR A 45 18.95 -7.15 -3.00
C TYR A 45 18.64 -6.24 -4.20
N LEU A 46 17.64 -5.36 -4.08
CA LEU A 46 17.29 -4.42 -5.16
C LEU A 46 18.45 -3.48 -5.53
N ASP A 47 19.21 -3.00 -4.54
CA ASP A 47 20.33 -2.09 -4.77
C ASP A 47 21.49 -2.75 -5.53
N ASN A 48 21.61 -4.07 -5.44
CA ASN A 48 22.64 -4.86 -6.12
C ASN A 48 22.20 -5.42 -7.49
N LEU A 49 20.97 -5.13 -7.95
CA LEU A 49 20.50 -5.56 -9.27
C LEU A 49 21.05 -4.67 -10.40
N PRO A 50 21.28 -5.23 -11.60
CA PRO A 50 21.49 -4.44 -12.81
C PRO A 50 20.34 -3.44 -13.01
N THR A 51 20.65 -2.27 -13.58
CA THR A 51 19.69 -1.16 -13.65
C THR A 51 18.39 -1.54 -14.35
N GLU A 52 18.48 -2.29 -15.45
CA GLU A 52 17.31 -2.77 -16.20
C GLU A 52 16.42 -3.71 -15.37
N GLN A 53 17.03 -4.68 -14.66
CA GLN A 53 16.29 -5.61 -13.80
C GLN A 53 15.68 -4.91 -12.59
N ARG A 54 16.40 -3.95 -12.01
CA ARG A 54 15.89 -3.11 -10.91
C ARG A 54 14.70 -2.27 -11.38
N GLN A 55 14.74 -1.72 -12.58
CA GLN A 55 13.64 -0.93 -13.14
C GLN A 55 12.38 -1.78 -13.30
N ALA A 56 12.49 -2.99 -13.89
CA ALA A 56 11.36 -3.90 -14.00
C ALA A 56 10.72 -4.23 -12.63
N TRP A 57 11.56 -4.50 -11.62
CA TRP A 57 11.10 -4.71 -10.24
C TRP A 57 10.38 -3.48 -9.65
N LEU A 58 10.90 -2.27 -9.89
CA LEU A 58 10.28 -1.05 -9.39
C LEU A 58 8.92 -0.77 -10.04
N GLU A 59 8.76 -1.08 -11.32
CA GLU A 59 7.47 -0.99 -12.02
C GLU A 59 6.44 -1.96 -11.44
N GLU A 60 6.83 -3.21 -11.16
CA GLU A 60 5.96 -4.20 -10.53
C GLU A 60 5.57 -3.80 -9.10
N LEU A 61 6.53 -3.31 -8.31
CA LEU A 61 6.26 -2.77 -6.97
C LEU A 61 5.32 -1.56 -7.01
N GLN A 62 5.49 -0.66 -7.98
CA GLN A 62 4.62 0.48 -8.17
C GLN A 62 3.18 0.04 -8.48
N TYR A 63 3.00 -0.99 -9.32
CA TYR A 63 1.69 -1.56 -9.61
C TYR A 63 1.03 -2.15 -8.36
N ILE A 64 1.75 -2.96 -7.58
CA ILE A 64 1.25 -3.55 -6.33
C ILE A 64 0.84 -2.47 -5.32
N ILE A 65 1.65 -1.42 -5.17
CA ILE A 65 1.34 -0.30 -4.27
C ILE A 65 0.13 0.49 -4.78
N SER A 66 -0.02 0.67 -6.09
CA SER A 66 -1.17 1.36 -6.68
C SER A 66 -2.48 0.60 -6.43
N ASP A 67 -2.49 -0.73 -6.56
CA ASP A 67 -3.64 -1.57 -6.24
C ASP A 67 -4.01 -1.49 -4.75
N ALA A 68 -3.00 -1.60 -3.87
CA ALA A 68 -3.18 -1.43 -2.44
C ALA A 68 -3.66 -0.01 -2.08
N ALA A 69 -3.19 1.03 -2.76
CA ALA A 69 -3.60 2.42 -2.53
C ALA A 69 -5.06 2.66 -2.96
N LEU A 70 -5.52 2.06 -4.06
CA LEU A 70 -6.92 2.10 -4.49
C LEU A 70 -7.83 1.39 -3.46
N SER A 71 -7.38 0.25 -2.93
CA SER A 71 -8.07 -0.46 -1.84
C SER A 71 -8.15 0.36 -0.54
N LEU A 72 -7.10 1.13 -0.23
CA LEU A 72 -7.06 2.00 0.95
C LEU A 72 -7.87 3.29 0.78
N GLN A 73 -8.04 3.82 -0.43
CA GLN A 73 -8.93 4.96 -0.68
C GLN A 73 -10.39 4.63 -0.36
N GLU A 74 -10.84 3.40 -0.62
CA GLU A 74 -12.20 2.96 -0.30
C GLU A 74 -12.47 2.87 1.22
N THR A 75 -11.41 2.67 2.04
CA THR A 75 -11.51 2.63 3.51
C THR A 75 -11.24 3.99 4.16
N ALA A 76 -10.42 4.84 3.55
CA ALA A 76 -10.18 6.20 4.02
C ALA A 76 -11.46 7.06 3.97
N ASP A 77 -12.28 6.89 2.91
CA ASP A 77 -13.55 7.60 2.77
C ASP A 77 -14.51 7.26 3.94
N LYS A 78 -14.57 5.98 4.34
CA LYS A 78 -15.38 5.53 5.50
C LYS A 78 -14.83 5.94 6.87
N SER A 79 -13.52 6.15 7.00
CA SER A 79 -12.90 6.56 8.27
C SER A 79 -13.01 8.06 8.56
N SER A 80 -13.29 8.87 7.53
CA SER A 80 -13.49 10.31 7.65
C SER A 80 -14.94 10.70 7.96
N GLU A 81 -15.86 9.73 7.94
CA GLU A 81 -17.27 10.00 8.18
C GLU A 81 -17.49 10.50 9.61
N THR A 82 -17.97 11.73 9.70
CA THR A 82 -18.26 12.36 10.98
C THR A 82 -19.32 11.56 11.72
N MET A 83 -18.98 11.08 12.92
CA MET A 83 -19.88 10.28 13.75
C MET A 83 -20.78 11.18 14.60
N VAL A 84 -22.04 10.79 14.72
CA VAL A 84 -23.08 11.48 15.51
C VAL A 84 -23.89 10.48 16.34
N TRP A 85 -24.55 10.98 17.37
CA TRP A 85 -25.33 10.18 18.31
C TRP A 85 -26.83 10.36 18.06
N ILE A 86 -27.57 9.26 18.00
CA ILE A 86 -29.02 9.22 17.85
C ILE A 86 -29.67 8.67 19.13
N PRO A 87 -30.64 9.37 19.74
CA PRO A 87 -31.41 8.85 20.86
C PRO A 87 -32.34 7.70 20.42
N LYS A 88 -32.73 6.86 21.37
CA LYS A 88 -33.79 5.86 21.16
C LYS A 88 -35.13 6.50 20.78
N SER A 89 -35.40 7.73 21.23
CA SER A 89 -36.64 8.46 20.97
C SER A 89 -36.36 9.85 20.38
N GLY A 90 -37.20 10.26 19.42
CA GLY A 90 -37.06 11.54 18.73
C GLY A 90 -36.39 11.42 17.36
N LYS A 91 -36.32 12.55 16.64
CA LYS A 91 -35.79 12.66 15.28
C LYS A 91 -34.62 13.63 15.18
N LYS A 92 -33.84 13.75 16.26
CA LYS A 92 -32.66 14.63 16.29
C LYS A 92 -31.38 13.83 16.44
N TYR A 93 -30.31 14.25 15.77
CA TYR A 93 -28.96 13.73 16.00
C TYR A 93 -28.13 14.74 16.82
N HIS A 94 -27.12 14.23 17.52
CA HIS A 94 -26.37 14.95 18.56
C HIS A 94 -24.87 14.78 18.38
N SER A 95 -24.08 15.76 18.85
CA SER A 95 -22.61 15.69 18.87
C SER A 95 -22.08 14.83 20.01
N THR A 96 -22.85 14.69 21.09
CA THR A 96 -22.46 13.91 22.29
C THR A 96 -23.59 12.97 22.71
N SER A 97 -23.21 11.82 23.28
CA SER A 97 -24.13 10.81 23.82
C SER A 97 -24.88 11.28 25.08
N THR A 98 -24.44 12.35 25.73
CA THR A 98 -24.98 12.83 27.01
C THR A 98 -25.94 14.02 26.86
N CYS A 99 -26.08 14.58 25.65
CA CYS A 99 -26.97 15.71 25.41
C CYS A 99 -28.41 15.38 25.83
N SER A 100 -29.04 16.23 26.64
CA SER A 100 -30.43 16.03 27.12
C SER A 100 -30.70 14.71 27.86
N ASN A 101 -29.68 14.13 28.50
CA ASN A 101 -29.79 12.89 29.28
C ASN A 101 -30.35 11.72 28.47
N MET A 102 -29.92 11.58 27.21
CA MET A 102 -30.29 10.46 26.36
C MET A 102 -29.96 9.13 27.03
N LYS A 103 -30.91 8.19 27.00
CA LYS A 103 -30.71 6.83 27.49
C LYS A 103 -30.40 5.91 26.33
N ASN A 104 -29.22 5.28 26.38
CA ASN A 104 -28.75 4.31 25.39
C ASN A 104 -28.75 4.82 23.93
N PRO A 105 -28.02 5.91 23.62
CA PRO A 105 -27.93 6.42 22.26
C PRO A 105 -27.10 5.50 21.35
N SER A 106 -27.38 5.54 20.06
CA SER A 106 -26.61 4.83 19.03
C SER A 106 -25.65 5.78 18.32
N CYS A 107 -24.41 5.35 18.12
CA CYS A 107 -23.43 6.08 17.31
C CYS A 107 -23.56 5.65 15.84
N VAL A 108 -23.78 6.60 14.94
CA VAL A 108 -23.91 6.37 13.49
C VAL A 108 -23.17 7.47 12.73
N THR A 109 -22.99 7.31 11.42
CA THR A 109 -22.41 8.36 10.60
C THR A 109 -23.40 9.51 10.37
N LEU A 110 -22.90 10.73 10.16
CA LEU A 110 -23.73 11.89 9.87
C LEU A 110 -24.57 11.69 8.60
N SER A 111 -23.99 11.04 7.59
CA SER A 111 -24.69 10.67 6.36
C SER A 111 -25.88 9.76 6.65
N GLU A 112 -25.69 8.73 7.46
CA GLU A 112 -26.76 7.81 7.85
C GLU A 112 -27.83 8.48 8.73
N ALA A 113 -27.45 9.40 9.62
CA ALA A 113 -28.43 10.17 10.36
C ALA A 113 -29.32 11.01 9.43
N LYS A 114 -28.73 11.64 8.40
CA LYS A 114 -29.47 12.43 7.40
C LYS A 114 -30.32 11.55 6.49
N SER A 115 -29.81 10.41 6.02
CA SER A 115 -30.53 9.47 5.16
C SER A 115 -31.81 8.96 5.84
N ARG A 116 -31.74 8.73 7.16
CA ARG A 116 -32.88 8.32 7.99
C ARG A 116 -33.81 9.48 8.40
N GLY A 117 -33.55 10.71 7.94
CA GLY A 117 -34.40 11.88 8.18
C GLY A 117 -34.24 12.53 9.56
N PHE A 118 -33.11 12.33 10.24
CA PHE A 118 -32.81 13.03 11.49
C PHE A 118 -32.37 14.48 11.21
N THR A 119 -32.72 15.35 12.15
CA THR A 119 -32.38 16.79 12.10
C THR A 119 -31.37 17.16 13.19
N PRO A 120 -30.56 18.22 13.02
CA PRO A 120 -29.57 18.58 14.03
C PRO A 120 -30.22 19.06 15.34
N CYS A 121 -29.66 18.60 16.46
CA CYS A 121 -30.03 19.14 17.77
C CYS A 121 -29.54 20.59 17.95
N LYS A 122 -30.48 21.53 18.13
CA LYS A 122 -30.14 22.95 18.38
C LYS A 122 -29.37 23.20 19.67
N LYS A 123 -29.43 22.28 20.65
CA LYS A 123 -28.80 22.44 21.98
C LYS A 123 -27.30 22.14 21.96
N CYS A 124 -26.89 21.08 21.25
CA CYS A 124 -25.49 20.65 21.22
C CYS A 124 -24.76 20.96 19.92
N SER A 125 -25.44 21.66 18.98
CA SER A 125 -24.86 22.16 17.72
C SER A 125 -23.97 21.13 17.01
N PRO A 126 -24.53 19.97 16.62
CA PRO A 126 -23.75 18.93 15.97
C PRO A 126 -23.25 19.35 14.57
N PRO A 127 -22.25 18.64 14.03
CA PRO A 127 -21.80 18.80 12.65
C PRO A 127 -22.97 18.73 11.66
N LYS A 128 -22.95 19.57 10.62
CA LYS A 128 -24.04 19.74 9.65
C LYS A 128 -23.74 19.13 8.31
#